data_AF-A0A9E5DDQ2-F1
#
_entry.id   AF-A0A9E5DDQ2-F1
#
_cell.length_a   1.000
_cell.length_b   1.000
_cell.length_c   1.000
_cell.angle_alpha   90.00
_cell.angle_beta   90.00
_cell.angle_gamma   90.00
#
_symmetry.space_group_name_H-M   'P 1'
#
loop_
_entity.id
_entity.type
_entity.pdbx_description
1 polymer ?
#
loop_
_entity_poly.entity_id
_entity_poly.type
_entity_poly.pdbx_seq_one_letter_code
_entity_poly.pdbx_strand_id
1 'polypeptide(L)' 'MSQVRKEIVSIPTFGECSYCGKQVDYAEFVLYHKGKVYIFCSKYCFRSWLRETRIHYG' A
#
# COMPACT_ATOMS: atom_id res chain seq x y z
N MET A 1 -9.16 -20.51 -19.39
CA MET A 1 -9.88 -19.63 -18.44
C MET A 1 -8.93 -19.31 -17.29
N SER A 2 -8.36 -18.11 -17.26
CA SER A 2 -7.33 -17.71 -16.29
C SER A 2 -7.95 -17.61 -14.89
N GLN A 3 -7.50 -18.47 -13.96
CA GLN A 3 -7.94 -18.42 -12.57
C GLN A 3 -7.47 -17.10 -11.94
N VAL A 4 -8.40 -16.17 -11.73
CA VAL A 4 -8.15 -14.98 -10.92
C VAL A 4 -7.95 -15.47 -9.49
N ARG A 5 -6.69 -15.66 -9.08
CA ARG A 5 -6.34 -15.86 -7.67
C ARG A 5 -6.76 -14.59 -6.94
N LYS A 6 -7.93 -14.63 -6.30
CA LYS A 6 -8.28 -13.67 -5.25
C LYS A 6 -7.33 -13.96 -4.09
N GLU A 7 -6.15 -13.36 -4.12
CA GLU A 7 -5.28 -13.34 -2.95
C GLU A 7 -6.02 -12.56 -1.88
N ILE A 8 -6.63 -13.29 -0.94
CA ILE A 8 -7.19 -12.71 0.27
C ILE A 8 -6.00 -12.19 1.05
N VAL A 9 -5.66 -10.92 0.84
CA VAL A 9 -4.67 -10.25 1.65
C VAL A 9 -5.34 -9.94 2.97
N SER A 10 -4.98 -10.66 4.04
CA SER A 10 -5.28 -10.23 5.40
C SER A 10 -4.53 -8.92 5.61
N ILE A 11 -5.20 -7.79 5.41
CA ILE A 11 -4.65 -6.48 5.77
C ILE A 11 -4.47 -6.55 7.29
N PRO A 12 -3.22 -6.51 7.80
CA PRO A 12 -3.01 -6.55 9.24
C PRO A 12 -3.76 -5.37 9.85
N THR A 13 -4.28 -5.54 11.06
CA THR A 13 -5.02 -4.51 11.78
C THR A 13 -4.27 -3.18 11.78
N PHE A 14 -2.94 -3.22 11.68
CA PHE A 14 -2.05 -2.10 11.37
C PHE A 14 -0.61 -2.50 11.02
N GLY A 15 0.20 -1.57 10.51
CA GLY A 15 1.58 -1.83 10.07
C GLY A 15 2.46 -0.57 9.94
N GLU A 16 3.61 -0.71 9.30
CA GLU A 16 4.56 0.38 9.04
C GLU A 16 4.21 1.14 7.73
N CYS A 17 4.09 2.46 7.81
CA CYS A 17 3.87 3.31 6.64
C CYS A 17 5.03 3.15 5.64
N SER A 18 4.71 2.76 4.40
CA SER A 18 5.66 2.49 3.33
C SER A 18 6.45 3.71 2.84
N TYR A 19 6.11 4.91 3.32
CA TYR A 19 6.86 6.14 3.03
C TYR A 19 7.71 6.60 4.21
N CYS A 20 7.09 6.87 5.35
CA CYS A 20 7.75 7.53 6.48
C CYS A 20 8.26 6.56 7.55
N GLY A 21 8.02 5.25 7.40
CA GLY A 21 8.47 4.21 8.32
C GLY A 21 7.80 4.22 9.70
N LYS A 22 6.75 5.03 9.89
CA LYS A 22 6.02 5.07 11.17
C LYS A 22 5.10 3.86 11.32
N GLN A 23 5.14 3.22 12.49
CA GLN A 23 4.11 2.28 12.90
C GLN A 23 2.79 3.04 13.08
N VAL A 24 1.72 2.58 12.44
CA VAL A 24 0.42 3.26 12.47
C VAL A 24 -0.72 2.30 12.66
N ASP A 25 -1.62 2.62 13.59
CA ASP A 25 -2.76 1.79 13.98
C ASP A 25 -3.87 1.71 12.92
N TYR A 26 -3.76 2.48 11.84
CA TYR A 26 -4.60 2.37 10.65
C TYR A 26 -3.87 2.88 9.41
N ALA A 27 -4.30 2.42 8.24
CA ALA A 27 -3.84 2.94 6.96
C ALA A 27 -4.93 3.80 6.31
N GLU A 28 -4.63 5.05 5.97
CA GLU A 28 -5.54 5.90 5.18
C GLU A 28 -5.60 5.45 3.72
N PHE A 29 -4.46 5.01 3.17
CA PHE A 29 -4.36 4.54 1.80
C PHE A 29 -3.66 3.19 1.77
N VAL A 30 -4.18 2.29 0.94
CA VAL A 30 -3.58 0.99 0.68
C VAL A 30 -3.45 0.83 -0.83
N LEU A 31 -2.24 0.50 -1.29
CA LEU A 31 -1.96 0.21 -2.69
C LEU A 31 -1.46 -1.23 -2.82
N TYR A 32 -2.14 -2.02 -3.64
CA TYR A 32 -1.63 -3.31 -4.07
C TYR A 32 -0.98 -3.15 -5.44
N HIS A 33 0.31 -3.46 -5.56
CA HIS A 33 1.04 -3.34 -6.81
C HIS A 33 2.08 -4.46 -6.93
N LYS A 34 2.05 -5.21 -8.05
CA LYS A 34 2.98 -6.32 -8.35
C LYS A 34 3.11 -7.33 -7.19
N GLY A 35 2.00 -7.75 -6.59
CA GLY A 35 2.03 -8.74 -5.50
C GLY A 35 2.44 -8.19 -4.14
N LYS A 36 2.71 -6.88 -4.03
CA LYS A 36 3.08 -6.23 -2.77
C LYS A 36 2.02 -5.23 -2.34
N VAL A 37 1.74 -5.23 -1.04
CA VAL A 37 0.84 -4.28 -0.39
C VAL A 37 1.70 -3.18 0.21
N TYR A 38 1.32 -1.94 -0.08
CA TYR A 38 1.91 -0.74 0.48
C TYR A 38 0.83 -0.01 1.26
N ILE A 39 1.14 0.38 2.49
CA ILE A 39 0.22 1.09 3.38
C ILE A 39 0.75 2.49 3.65
N PHE A 40 -0.15 3.46 3.75
CA PHE A 40 0.23 4.85 3.96
C PHE A 40 -0.64 5.49 5.03
N CYS A 41 0.02 6.16 5.98
CA CYS A 41 -0.63 6.83 7.10
C CYS A 41 -1.29 8.16 6.71
N SER A 42 -1.00 8.70 5.51
CA SER A 42 -1.61 9.94 5.04
C SER A 42 -1.54 10.10 3.52
N LYS A 43 -2.43 10.96 2.99
CA LYS A 43 -2.39 11.38 1.57
C LYS A 43 -1.03 11.93 1.15
N TYR A 44 -0.35 12.65 2.05
CA TYR A 44 0.99 13.18 1.80
C TYR A 44 1.98 12.03 1.56
N CYS A 45 2.02 11.06 2.49
CA CYS A 45 2.91 9.90 2.38
C CYS A 45 2.65 9.11 1.09
N PHE A 46 1.39 8.89 0.75
CA PHE A 46 1.02 8.21 -0.50
C PHE A 46 1.52 8.95 -1.74
N ARG A 47 1.24 10.26 -1.86
CA ARG A 47 1.63 11.05 -3.04
C ARG A 47 3.13 11.28 -3.16
N SER A 48 3.85 11.38 -2.05
CA SER A 48 5.31 11.51 -2.05
C SER A 48 5.96 10.20 -2.48
N TRP A 49 5.50 9.08 -1.90
CA TRP A 49 5.97 7.75 -2.28
C TRP A 49 5.73 7.44 -3.76
N LEU A 50 4.56 7.76 -4.31
CA LEU A 50 4.27 7.60 -5.74
C LEU A 50 5.21 8.40 -6.64
N ARG A 51 5.54 9.64 -6.24
CA ARG A 51 6.46 10.51 -7.00
C ARG A 51 7.88 9.98 -6.98
N GLU A 52 8.34 9.48 -5.84
CA GLU A 52 9.70 8.96 -5.68
C GLU A 52 9.87 7.60 -6.36
N THR A 53 8.89 6.71 -6.23
CA THR A 53 8.95 5.36 -6.81
C THR A 53 8.58 5.31 -8.30
N ARG A 54 8.01 6.40 -8.84
CA ARG A 54 7.47 6.48 -10.22
C ARG A 54 6.50 5.33 -10.53
N ILE A 55 5.81 4.85 -9.51
CA ILE A 55 4.79 3.83 -9.67
C ILE A 55 3.52 4.51 -10.20
N HIS A 56 3.09 4.06 -11.37
CA HIS A 56 1.79 4.41 -11.94
C HIS A 56 0.81 3.28 -11.61
N TYR A 57 -0.20 3.58 -10.81
CA TYR A 57 -1.33 2.68 -10.60
C TYR A 57 -2.39 3.06 -11.62
N GLY A 58 -2.59 2.19 -12.61
CA GLY A 58 -3.59 2.30 -13.67
C GLY A 58 -4.73 1.33 -13.43
#